data_AF-A0A7Y4R5K5-F1
#
_entry.id   AF-A0A7Y4R5K5-F1
#
_cell.length_a   1.000
_cell.length_b   1.000
_cell.length_c   1.000
_cell.angle_alpha   90.00
_cell.angle_beta   90.00
_cell.angle_gamma   90.00
#
_symmetry.space_group_name_H-M   'P 1'
#
loop_
_entity.id
_entity.type
_entity.pdbx_description
1 polymer ?
#
loop_
_entity_poly.entity_id
_entity_poly.type
_entity_poly.pdbx_seq_one_letter_code
_entity_poly.pdbx_strand_id
1 'polypeptide(L)'
;MNRAGCGVRAWSLFIATMSAGLVAPAAVRGQSCDGATLTNDDRCEVGCALNQCACFVEGEMAAVQLQAPAHWYPLQILEVHIFWGSFTNNGQPTVADSIRIFKGNTFPDPGPQIAVLEGPQLTEGFLNAFVLEQFLPNDVIIESGKFSIALEFADNNVNDFFAGTVFSDRRVQNGGNGCTPGKNMIFALPAPGGISPGWHDACNLGGGVGVSGDWLIRAVVRCIDGDQIRTLTVTSDPTGSLVNTGDSFMATPFDLTLLEGQARVLTAFSFSGDGQPFVRWDVDGVFNSNSQTIEVTMNTGVDRTAHAVYGAAGSPPEIVHIEGLPGQTRPHSGYIDPRGESTNGVTQNMGISQATVVFSEAVRNIGGQALSAAAFSVTTTGGAAPTVMSINTSANPTVVVNLSGPIPVRQWTTIRAAVEDLAGNDIPNEGNLGFSDEKDRVDIGFLPMDTTQSGLTAPEDMIRFRQILAAEPGGTVHGLGLATDFADVDRNGLIQPVDLIRFRQGLVGTPPSTQAWLSKNLPSRP
;
A
#
# COMPACT_ATOMS: atom_id res chain seq x y z
N MET A 1 50.98 -84.28 34.08
CA MET A 1 49.88 -83.61 34.82
C MET A 1 50.38 -82.24 35.29
N ASN A 2 49.45 -81.30 35.54
CA ASN A 2 49.57 -79.96 36.17
C ASN A 2 50.65 -79.82 37.28
N ARG A 3 51.12 -78.65 37.77
CA ARG A 3 51.11 -77.18 37.48
C ARG A 3 51.98 -76.54 38.61
N ALA A 4 52.42 -75.28 38.64
CA ALA A 4 52.79 -74.24 37.65
C ALA A 4 53.34 -73.03 38.46
N GLY A 5 54.22 -72.17 37.91
CA GLY A 5 54.62 -70.94 38.61
C GLY A 5 55.79 -70.16 38.02
N CYS A 6 55.54 -68.92 37.58
CA CYS A 6 56.41 -67.75 37.74
C CYS A 6 55.67 -66.47 37.27
N GLY A 7 55.92 -65.34 37.93
CA GLY A 7 55.25 -64.06 37.65
C GLY A 7 55.97 -63.18 36.63
N VAL A 8 55.27 -62.15 36.12
CA VAL A 8 55.81 -61.16 35.18
C VAL A 8 55.50 -59.74 35.68
N ARG A 9 56.43 -58.81 35.41
CA ARG A 9 56.45 -57.43 35.91
C ARG A 9 55.47 -56.52 35.15
N ALA A 10 54.89 -55.55 35.86
CA ALA A 10 54.15 -54.44 35.26
C ALA A 10 55.08 -53.48 34.49
N TRP A 11 54.58 -52.94 33.38
CA TRP A 11 55.22 -51.87 32.60
C TRP A 11 54.36 -50.61 32.64
N SER A 12 55.00 -49.44 32.71
CA SER A 12 54.34 -48.14 32.80
C SER A 12 53.71 -47.72 31.46
N LEU A 13 52.47 -47.22 31.52
CA LEU A 13 51.72 -46.74 30.37
C LEU A 13 52.05 -45.25 30.10
N PHE A 14 52.55 -44.93 28.91
CA PHE A 14 52.66 -43.54 28.44
C PHE A 14 51.29 -43.05 27.94
N ILE A 15 50.80 -41.94 28.48
CA ILE A 15 49.63 -41.23 27.97
C ILE A 15 50.12 -40.16 27.00
N ALA A 16 49.72 -40.26 25.73
CA ALA A 16 50.01 -39.25 24.71
C ALA A 16 48.91 -38.19 24.68
N THR A 17 49.26 -36.94 25.00
CA THR A 17 48.34 -35.79 24.97
C THR A 17 48.12 -35.35 23.51
N MET A 18 47.00 -35.75 22.90
CA MET A 18 46.58 -35.18 21.62
C MET A 18 46.10 -33.74 21.81
N SER A 19 46.90 -32.77 21.36
CA SER A 19 46.50 -31.36 21.27
C SER A 19 45.62 -31.15 20.03
N ALA A 20 44.31 -31.22 20.19
CA ALA A 20 43.35 -30.86 19.16
C ALA A 20 43.36 -29.33 18.94
N GLY A 21 44.17 -28.86 17.99
CA GLY A 21 44.13 -27.47 17.55
C GLY A 21 42.83 -27.18 16.81
N LEU A 22 41.95 -26.36 17.40
CA LEU A 22 40.85 -25.76 16.65
C LEU A 22 41.44 -24.80 15.62
N VAL A 23 41.53 -25.26 14.37
CA VAL A 23 41.63 -24.37 13.23
C VAL A 23 40.25 -23.71 13.09
N ALA A 24 40.11 -22.48 13.60
CA ALA A 24 38.95 -21.68 13.30
C ALA A 24 38.85 -21.54 11.78
N PRO A 25 37.71 -21.84 11.13
CA PRO A 25 37.56 -21.58 9.71
C PRO A 25 37.76 -20.08 9.51
N ALA A 26 38.78 -19.70 8.75
CA ALA A 26 38.93 -18.32 8.32
C ALA A 26 37.64 -17.98 7.55
N ALA A 27 36.88 -17.03 8.08
CA ALA A 27 35.71 -16.51 7.38
C ALA A 27 36.21 -15.91 6.07
N VAL A 28 36.04 -16.67 4.98
CA VAL A 28 36.20 -16.16 3.62
C VAL A 28 35.14 -15.08 3.51
N ARG A 29 35.57 -13.81 3.65
CA ARG A 29 34.75 -12.69 3.19
C ARG A 29 34.52 -12.98 1.71
N GLY A 30 33.30 -13.34 1.36
CA GLY A 30 32.91 -13.49 -0.04
C GLY A 30 33.35 -12.22 -0.76
N GLN A 31 34.08 -12.39 -1.86
CA GLN A 31 34.46 -11.25 -2.68
C GLN A 31 33.16 -10.68 -3.24
N SER A 32 32.72 -9.55 -2.68
CA SER A 32 31.50 -8.89 -3.18
C SER A 32 31.67 -8.62 -4.67
N CYS A 33 30.60 -8.87 -5.42
CA CYS A 33 30.55 -8.57 -6.84
C CYS A 33 29.98 -7.19 -7.16
N ASP A 34 29.89 -6.30 -6.16
CA ASP A 34 29.48 -4.90 -6.34
C ASP A 34 30.40 -4.17 -7.33
N GLY A 35 29.84 -3.77 -8.47
CA GLY A 35 30.59 -3.14 -9.56
C GLY A 35 31.45 -4.12 -10.38
N ALA A 36 31.25 -5.44 -10.23
CA ALA A 36 32.03 -6.41 -10.99
C ALA A 36 31.60 -6.45 -12.45
N THR A 37 32.57 -6.37 -13.37
CA THR A 37 32.31 -6.48 -14.81
C THR A 37 32.42 -7.93 -15.29
N LEU A 38 31.32 -8.47 -15.80
CA LEU A 38 31.25 -9.72 -16.55
C LEU A 38 31.55 -9.41 -18.02
N THR A 39 32.67 -9.92 -18.54
CA THR A 39 33.11 -9.67 -19.92
C THR A 39 32.89 -10.88 -20.80
N ASN A 40 32.37 -10.65 -22.00
CA ASN A 40 32.39 -11.66 -23.05
C ASN A 40 33.79 -11.79 -23.67
N ASP A 41 34.46 -10.65 -23.90
CA ASP A 41 35.79 -10.53 -24.50
C ASP A 41 36.96 -10.79 -23.51
N ASP A 42 38.16 -10.95 -24.06
CA ASP A 42 39.45 -11.15 -23.37
C ASP A 42 39.96 -9.90 -22.60
N ARG A 43 39.10 -8.90 -22.36
CA ARG A 43 39.40 -7.56 -21.81
C ARG A 43 40.31 -6.75 -22.70
N CYS A 44 39.81 -6.40 -23.89
CA CYS A 44 40.54 -5.55 -24.81
C CYS A 44 40.53 -4.07 -24.38
N GLU A 45 41.28 -3.74 -23.33
CA GLU A 45 41.33 -2.37 -22.78
C GLU A 45 42.33 -1.46 -23.51
N VAL A 46 43.44 -2.01 -24.05
CA VAL A 46 44.39 -1.26 -24.91
C VAL A 46 45.05 -2.16 -25.96
N GLY A 47 44.89 -1.82 -27.25
CA GLY A 47 45.83 -2.21 -28.30
C GLY A 47 45.65 -3.60 -28.96
N CYS A 48 44.58 -4.34 -28.68
CA CYS A 48 44.24 -5.53 -29.47
C CYS A 48 43.58 -5.15 -30.80
N ALA A 49 43.70 -6.03 -31.79
CA ALA A 49 42.95 -5.87 -33.03
C ALA A 49 41.47 -6.16 -32.75
N LEU A 50 40.59 -5.33 -33.31
CA LEU A 50 39.15 -5.52 -33.28
C LEU A 50 38.66 -5.92 -34.68
N ASN A 51 37.65 -6.77 -34.75
CA ASN A 51 37.01 -7.23 -35.97
C ASN A 51 35.56 -6.72 -36.01
N GLN A 52 35.23 -5.94 -37.03
CA GLN A 52 33.87 -5.45 -37.31
C GLN A 52 33.07 -6.47 -38.13
N CYS A 53 31.75 -6.54 -37.91
CA CYS A 53 30.83 -7.32 -38.74
C CYS A 53 29.82 -6.38 -39.41
N ALA A 54 30.08 -6.02 -40.67
CA ALA A 54 29.17 -5.27 -41.54
C ALA A 54 28.20 -6.25 -42.20
N CYS A 55 27.31 -6.83 -41.39
CA CYS A 55 26.65 -8.10 -41.66
C CYS A 55 25.21 -8.21 -41.13
N PHE A 56 24.68 -7.15 -40.51
CA PHE A 56 23.35 -7.11 -39.90
C PHE A 56 22.38 -6.29 -40.75
N VAL A 57 21.16 -6.79 -40.94
CA VAL A 57 20.02 -5.97 -41.39
C VAL A 57 19.24 -5.41 -40.20
N GLU A 58 18.37 -4.43 -40.46
CA GLU A 58 17.37 -3.91 -39.51
C GLU A 58 16.58 -5.05 -38.86
N GLY A 59 16.48 -5.05 -37.52
CA GLY A 59 15.80 -6.08 -36.72
C GLY A 59 16.61 -7.37 -36.45
N GLU A 60 17.85 -7.48 -36.95
CA GLU A 60 18.77 -8.53 -36.47
C GLU A 60 19.44 -8.10 -35.16
N MET A 61 19.94 -9.08 -34.41
CA MET A 61 20.58 -8.82 -33.12
C MET A 61 21.95 -9.46 -32.98
N ALA A 62 22.91 -8.73 -32.43
CA ALA A 62 24.16 -9.30 -31.90
C ALA A 62 24.01 -9.54 -30.40
N ALA A 63 24.30 -10.75 -29.91
CA ALA A 63 24.10 -11.06 -28.49
C ALA A 63 25.22 -11.89 -27.87
N VAL A 64 25.39 -11.75 -26.56
CA VAL A 64 26.34 -12.50 -25.74
C VAL A 64 25.63 -13.23 -24.62
N GLN A 65 26.08 -14.45 -24.34
CA GLN A 65 25.67 -15.22 -23.18
C GLN A 65 26.74 -15.11 -22.08
N LEU A 66 26.39 -14.46 -20.98
CA LEU A 66 27.25 -14.23 -19.83
C LEU A 66 26.93 -15.21 -18.70
N GLN A 67 27.94 -15.49 -17.87
CA GLN A 67 27.81 -16.35 -16.70
C GLN A 67 28.66 -15.79 -15.55
N ALA A 68 28.02 -15.49 -14.42
CA ALA A 68 28.71 -15.15 -13.20
C ALA A 68 29.12 -16.41 -12.40
N PRO A 69 30.10 -16.31 -11.49
CA PRO A 69 30.33 -17.31 -10.46
C PRO A 69 29.06 -17.66 -9.69
N ALA A 70 28.84 -18.94 -9.40
CA ALA A 70 27.59 -19.41 -8.77
C ALA A 70 27.29 -18.77 -7.39
N HIS A 71 28.29 -18.23 -6.70
CA HIS A 71 28.16 -17.56 -5.40
C HIS A 71 27.89 -16.05 -5.50
N TRP A 72 27.73 -15.50 -6.70
CA TRP A 72 27.30 -14.10 -6.92
C TRP A 72 25.78 -13.97 -7.01
N TYR A 73 25.06 -15.08 -7.14
CA TYR A 73 23.61 -15.07 -7.32
C TYR A 73 22.87 -15.08 -5.97
N PRO A 74 21.75 -14.35 -5.84
CA PRO A 74 21.14 -13.49 -6.87
C PRO A 74 21.96 -12.21 -7.11
N LEU A 75 22.03 -11.78 -8.38
CA LEU A 75 22.73 -10.55 -8.78
C LEU A 75 21.80 -9.60 -9.52
N GLN A 76 22.11 -8.31 -9.47
CA GLN A 76 21.48 -7.29 -10.29
C GLN A 76 22.44 -6.84 -11.39
N ILE A 77 21.94 -6.66 -12.61
CA ILE A 77 22.65 -5.95 -13.67
C ILE A 77 22.44 -4.44 -13.44
N LEU A 78 23.55 -3.72 -13.23
CA LEU A 78 23.57 -2.27 -13.05
C LEU A 78 23.76 -1.55 -14.38
N GLU A 79 24.69 -2.03 -15.21
CA GLU A 79 25.02 -1.41 -16.48
C GLU A 79 25.22 -2.45 -17.58
N VAL A 80 24.84 -2.09 -18.81
CA VAL A 80 25.23 -2.80 -20.03
C VAL A 80 26.27 -1.98 -20.77
N HIS A 81 27.38 -2.59 -21.16
CA HIS A 81 28.45 -1.92 -21.93
C HIS A 81 28.56 -2.53 -23.32
N ILE A 82 28.59 -1.70 -24.37
CA ILE A 82 28.65 -2.14 -25.77
C ILE A 82 29.68 -1.31 -26.53
N PHE A 83 30.68 -1.96 -27.12
CA PHE A 83 31.63 -1.28 -28.00
C PHE A 83 31.02 -1.11 -29.39
N TRP A 84 30.96 0.13 -29.86
CA TRP A 84 30.36 0.52 -31.13
C TRP A 84 31.33 1.34 -31.97
N GLY A 85 31.28 1.18 -33.28
CA GLY A 85 32.10 1.98 -34.20
C GLY A 85 31.97 1.55 -35.65
N SER A 86 32.85 2.09 -36.47
CA SER A 86 32.98 1.81 -37.91
C SER A 86 34.45 1.57 -38.25
N PHE A 87 34.77 1.30 -39.53
CA PHE A 87 36.18 1.22 -39.96
C PHE A 87 36.98 2.49 -39.68
N THR A 88 36.32 3.66 -39.61
CA THR A 88 36.95 4.95 -39.40
C THR A 88 36.81 5.51 -37.98
N ASN A 89 35.89 4.95 -37.15
CA ASN A 89 35.62 5.38 -35.76
C ASN A 89 35.48 6.91 -35.62
N ASN A 90 34.75 7.52 -36.56
CA ASN A 90 34.58 8.96 -36.66
C ASN A 90 33.21 9.39 -37.23
N GLY A 91 32.27 8.44 -37.34
CA GLY A 91 30.89 8.70 -37.68
C GLY A 91 30.15 9.50 -36.60
N GLN A 92 28.92 9.89 -36.91
CA GLN A 92 28.05 10.53 -35.92
C GLN A 92 27.46 9.46 -34.97
N PRO A 93 27.05 9.83 -33.74
CA PRO A 93 26.31 8.92 -32.88
C PRO A 93 25.06 8.39 -33.57
N THR A 94 24.86 7.08 -33.55
CA THR A 94 23.70 6.39 -34.12
C THR A 94 22.77 5.93 -33.00
N VAL A 95 21.50 5.69 -33.32
CA VAL A 95 20.55 5.10 -32.37
C VAL A 95 20.27 3.67 -32.82
N ALA A 96 20.55 2.70 -31.95
CA ALA A 96 20.12 1.32 -32.19
C ALA A 96 18.65 1.13 -31.76
N ASP A 97 18.01 0.03 -32.15
CA ASP A 97 16.60 -0.20 -31.82
C ASP A 97 16.43 -0.42 -30.32
N SER A 98 17.12 -1.43 -29.78
CA SER A 98 17.01 -1.77 -28.38
C SER A 98 18.19 -2.58 -27.84
N ILE A 99 18.39 -2.52 -26.52
CA ILE A 99 19.19 -3.48 -25.76
C ILE A 99 18.21 -4.41 -25.03
N ARG A 100 18.25 -5.71 -25.34
CA ARG A 100 17.37 -6.72 -24.74
C ARG A 100 18.15 -7.63 -23.81
N ILE A 101 17.57 -7.96 -22.66
CA ILE A 101 18.15 -8.87 -21.67
C ILE A 101 17.23 -10.07 -21.50
N PHE A 102 17.81 -11.28 -21.52
CA PHE A 102 17.10 -12.56 -21.51
C PHE A 102 17.60 -13.47 -20.38
N LYS A 103 16.70 -14.27 -19.81
CA LYS A 103 16.99 -15.24 -18.74
C LYS A 103 16.92 -16.66 -19.30
N GLY A 104 18.07 -17.28 -19.56
CA GLY A 104 18.11 -18.63 -20.14
C GLY A 104 19.49 -19.30 -20.07
N ASN A 105 19.46 -20.62 -19.83
CA ASN A 105 20.63 -21.49 -19.77
C ASN A 105 20.89 -22.26 -21.09
N THR A 106 20.00 -22.11 -22.07
CA THR A 106 20.11 -22.70 -23.41
C THR A 106 21.02 -21.85 -24.31
N PHE A 107 21.57 -22.47 -25.34
CA PHE A 107 22.38 -21.79 -26.36
C PHE A 107 22.14 -22.52 -27.70
N PRO A 108 21.95 -21.81 -28.83
CA PRO A 108 22.00 -20.35 -28.98
C PRO A 108 20.70 -19.61 -28.59
N ASP A 109 19.62 -20.33 -28.25
CA ASP A 109 18.36 -19.70 -27.80
C ASP A 109 18.52 -19.10 -26.39
N PRO A 110 18.42 -17.77 -26.22
CA PRO A 110 18.65 -17.10 -24.94
C PRO A 110 17.47 -17.19 -23.96
N GLY A 111 16.33 -17.77 -24.37
CA GLY A 111 15.14 -17.91 -23.53
C GLY A 111 14.27 -16.64 -23.44
N PRO A 112 13.38 -16.52 -22.44
CA PRO A 112 12.49 -15.37 -22.29
C PRO A 112 13.23 -14.06 -22.01
N GLN A 113 12.77 -12.98 -22.64
CA GLN A 113 13.18 -11.61 -22.35
C GLN A 113 12.69 -11.20 -20.95
N ILE A 114 13.54 -10.52 -20.18
CA ILE A 114 13.23 -9.98 -18.84
C ILE A 114 13.33 -8.45 -18.77
N ALA A 115 14.04 -7.81 -19.70
CA ALA A 115 14.13 -6.36 -19.80
C ALA A 115 14.43 -5.91 -21.23
N VAL A 116 14.04 -4.69 -21.57
CA VAL A 116 14.35 -4.00 -22.83
C VAL A 116 14.60 -2.52 -22.57
N LEU A 117 15.68 -1.99 -23.14
CA LEU A 117 16.00 -0.57 -23.18
C LEU A 117 15.89 -0.09 -24.64
N GLU A 118 14.88 0.71 -24.94
CA GLU A 118 14.62 1.20 -26.31
C GLU A 118 15.47 2.44 -26.66
N GLY A 119 15.80 2.58 -27.94
CA GLY A 119 16.52 3.74 -28.50
C GLY A 119 17.90 4.07 -27.92
N PRO A 120 18.78 3.11 -27.56
CA PRO A 120 20.10 3.43 -27.01
C PRO A 120 20.98 4.16 -28.04
N GLN A 121 21.40 5.38 -27.71
CA GLN A 121 22.36 6.14 -28.51
C GLN A 121 23.78 5.59 -28.31
N LEU A 122 24.46 5.29 -29.41
CA LEU A 122 25.79 4.70 -29.46
C LEU A 122 26.76 5.68 -30.13
N THR A 123 27.84 6.00 -29.43
CA THR A 123 28.94 6.84 -29.94
C THR A 123 30.04 5.95 -30.51
N GLU A 124 30.51 6.25 -31.73
CA GLU A 124 31.58 5.48 -32.38
C GLU A 124 32.92 5.59 -31.67
N GLY A 125 33.66 4.47 -31.63
CA GLY A 125 34.99 4.37 -31.03
C GLY A 125 34.99 4.22 -29.52
N PHE A 126 33.81 4.12 -28.88
CA PHE A 126 33.66 4.01 -27.44
C PHE A 126 32.99 2.71 -27.00
N LEU A 127 33.33 2.29 -25.78
CA LEU A 127 32.54 1.36 -24.99
C LEU A 127 31.40 2.16 -24.33
N ASN A 128 30.23 2.15 -24.95
CA ASN A 128 29.04 2.89 -24.50
C ASN A 128 28.45 2.19 -23.28
N ALA A 129 28.23 2.91 -22.19
CA ALA A 129 27.72 2.39 -20.92
C ALA A 129 26.30 2.88 -20.64
N PHE A 130 25.37 1.93 -20.42
CA PHE A 130 23.96 2.19 -20.20
C PHE A 130 23.56 1.79 -18.78
N VAL A 131 23.34 2.77 -17.91
CA VAL A 131 22.99 2.58 -16.49
C VAL A 131 21.50 2.22 -16.37
N LEU A 132 21.19 0.95 -16.13
CA LEU A 132 19.84 0.41 -16.28
C LEU A 132 18.83 1.01 -15.29
N GLU A 133 19.24 1.35 -14.07
CA GLU A 133 18.37 1.98 -13.06
C GLU A 133 17.83 3.36 -13.46
N GLN A 134 18.42 4.00 -14.48
CA GLN A 134 17.97 5.31 -14.99
C GLN A 134 16.90 5.18 -16.08
N PHE A 135 16.73 3.99 -16.67
CA PHE A 135 15.88 3.77 -17.83
C PHE A 135 14.84 2.66 -17.64
N LEU A 136 15.02 1.75 -16.68
CA LEU A 136 14.11 0.64 -16.41
C LEU A 136 13.38 0.81 -15.08
N PRO A 137 12.06 0.51 -15.02
CA PRO A 137 11.28 0.64 -13.79
C PRO A 137 11.62 -0.43 -12.73
N ASN A 138 12.14 -1.57 -13.17
CA ASN A 138 12.45 -2.75 -12.36
C ASN A 138 13.96 -3.01 -12.32
N ASP A 139 14.45 -3.47 -11.17
CA ASP A 139 15.82 -3.97 -11.05
C ASP A 139 15.98 -5.27 -11.86
N VAL A 140 16.97 -5.32 -12.76
CA VAL A 140 17.21 -6.50 -13.62
C VAL A 140 17.97 -7.57 -12.83
N ILE A 141 17.21 -8.40 -12.11
CA ILE A 141 17.74 -9.43 -11.22
C ILE A 141 17.85 -10.79 -11.95
N ILE A 142 19.04 -11.40 -11.86
CA ILE A 142 19.30 -12.78 -12.27
C ILE A 142 19.41 -13.63 -11.01
N GLU A 143 18.47 -14.57 -10.83
CA GLU A 143 18.41 -15.45 -9.65
C GLU A 143 19.46 -16.55 -9.65
N SER A 144 19.82 -17.07 -10.83
CA SER A 144 20.85 -18.10 -11.03
C SER A 144 21.10 -18.34 -12.52
N GLY A 145 22.20 -19.02 -12.84
CA GLY A 145 22.48 -19.52 -14.19
C GLY A 145 22.96 -18.43 -15.15
N LYS A 146 23.00 -18.77 -16.44
CA LYS A 146 23.40 -17.86 -17.50
C LYS A 146 22.28 -16.86 -17.83
N PHE A 147 22.68 -15.74 -18.40
CA PHE A 147 21.77 -14.74 -18.95
C PHE A 147 22.38 -14.18 -20.24
N SER A 148 21.56 -13.57 -21.08
CA SER A 148 22.01 -13.05 -22.37
C SER A 148 21.68 -11.57 -22.52
N ILE A 149 22.57 -10.83 -23.19
CA ILE A 149 22.38 -9.43 -23.56
C ILE A 149 22.47 -9.35 -25.08
N ALA A 150 21.51 -8.70 -25.72
CA ALA A 150 21.47 -8.47 -27.16
C ALA A 150 21.36 -6.98 -27.48
N LEU A 151 21.97 -6.56 -28.59
CA LEU A 151 21.72 -5.29 -29.27
C LEU A 151 20.95 -5.56 -30.55
N GLU A 152 19.79 -4.93 -30.72
CA GLU A 152 19.01 -4.94 -31.96
C GLU A 152 19.35 -3.74 -32.85
N PHE A 153 19.53 -4.00 -34.14
CA PHE A 153 19.94 -2.99 -35.11
C PHE A 153 18.74 -2.26 -35.70
N ALA A 154 18.68 -0.94 -35.55
CA ALA A 154 17.67 -0.09 -36.21
C ALA A 154 18.01 0.18 -37.69
N ASP A 155 19.27 0.04 -38.09
CA ASP A 155 19.77 0.33 -39.43
C ASP A 155 20.52 -0.89 -40.01
N ASN A 156 20.42 -1.07 -41.32
CA ASN A 156 21.13 -2.12 -42.07
C ASN A 156 22.60 -1.70 -42.35
N ASN A 157 23.57 -2.56 -41.98
CA ASN A 157 25.00 -2.37 -42.25
C ASN A 157 25.62 -3.46 -43.15
N VAL A 158 24.83 -4.30 -43.80
CA VAL A 158 25.31 -5.39 -44.67
C VAL A 158 26.22 -4.87 -45.79
N ASN A 159 27.48 -5.30 -45.79
CA ASN A 159 28.58 -4.87 -46.66
C ASN A 159 29.01 -3.40 -46.54
N ASP A 160 28.45 -2.60 -45.62
CA ASP A 160 28.94 -1.25 -45.34
C ASP A 160 29.86 -1.24 -44.12
N PHE A 161 31.16 -1.32 -44.40
CA PHE A 161 32.21 -1.25 -43.38
C PHE A 161 32.41 0.15 -42.78
N PHE A 162 31.75 1.19 -43.29
CA PHE A 162 31.75 2.54 -42.74
C PHE A 162 30.49 2.85 -41.92
N ALA A 163 29.48 1.99 -41.95
CA ALA A 163 28.35 2.04 -41.03
C ALA A 163 28.74 1.53 -39.63
N GLY A 164 27.99 1.98 -38.62
CA GLY A 164 28.17 1.55 -37.24
C GLY A 164 27.85 0.06 -37.05
N THR A 165 28.67 -0.64 -36.27
CA THR A 165 28.44 -2.03 -35.86
C THR A 165 29.06 -2.37 -34.52
N VAL A 166 28.66 -3.52 -33.96
CA VAL A 166 29.34 -4.13 -32.81
C VAL A 166 30.65 -4.77 -33.26
N PHE A 167 31.69 -4.63 -32.43
CA PHE A 167 32.98 -5.28 -32.68
C PHE A 167 33.09 -6.60 -31.93
N SER A 168 33.94 -7.48 -32.46
CA SER A 168 34.45 -8.68 -31.81
C SER A 168 35.96 -8.58 -31.60
N ASP A 169 36.50 -9.24 -30.57
CA ASP A 169 37.93 -9.18 -30.26
C ASP A 169 38.76 -10.16 -31.11
N ARG A 170 39.88 -9.70 -31.69
CA ARG A 170 40.70 -10.58 -32.52
C ARG A 170 41.77 -11.28 -31.68
N ARG A 171 41.44 -12.44 -31.11
CA ARG A 171 42.45 -13.27 -30.42
C ARG A 171 43.47 -13.85 -31.40
N VAL A 172 44.69 -13.32 -31.41
CA VAL A 172 45.80 -13.82 -32.26
C VAL A 172 46.58 -14.97 -31.59
N GLN A 173 46.40 -15.20 -30.29
CA GLN A 173 47.14 -16.24 -29.57
C GLN A 173 46.68 -17.65 -30.00
N ASN A 174 47.63 -18.42 -30.57
CA ASN A 174 47.51 -19.83 -30.96
C ASN A 174 46.68 -20.15 -32.22
N GLY A 175 46.37 -19.19 -33.08
CA GLY A 175 45.87 -19.45 -34.44
C GLY A 175 44.45 -20.02 -34.55
N GLY A 176 43.67 -19.96 -33.47
CA GLY A 176 42.21 -20.13 -33.53
C GLY A 176 41.51 -18.93 -34.18
N ASN A 177 40.21 -19.05 -34.47
CA ASN A 177 39.38 -17.95 -34.99
C ASN A 177 39.11 -16.85 -33.94
N GLY A 178 39.40 -17.07 -32.66
CA GLY A 178 39.20 -16.13 -31.57
C GLY A 178 37.79 -16.09 -30.97
N CYS A 179 36.81 -16.76 -31.58
CA CYS A 179 35.44 -16.82 -31.09
C CYS A 179 35.29 -17.95 -30.06
N THR A 180 34.87 -17.64 -28.84
CA THR A 180 34.66 -18.62 -27.76
C THR A 180 33.33 -19.35 -27.97
N PRO A 181 33.33 -20.70 -28.08
CA PRO A 181 32.11 -21.48 -28.27
C PRO A 181 31.10 -21.30 -27.14
N GLY A 182 29.82 -21.22 -27.47
CA GLY A 182 28.74 -21.15 -26.48
C GLY A 182 28.59 -19.80 -25.77
N LYS A 183 29.13 -18.72 -26.36
CA LYS A 183 28.96 -17.33 -25.89
C LYS A 183 28.28 -16.41 -26.89
N ASN A 184 28.78 -16.36 -28.14
CA ASN A 184 28.33 -15.38 -29.13
C ASN A 184 27.13 -15.90 -29.90
N MET A 185 26.09 -15.08 -29.98
CA MET A 185 24.84 -15.38 -30.65
C MET A 185 24.52 -14.29 -31.66
N ILE A 186 23.74 -14.65 -32.67
CA ILE A 186 23.06 -13.70 -33.57
C ILE A 186 21.60 -14.13 -33.70
N PHE A 187 20.68 -13.16 -33.66
CA PHE A 187 19.32 -13.37 -34.14
C PHE A 187 19.27 -12.97 -35.60
N ALA A 188 19.03 -13.95 -36.48
CA ALA A 188 18.99 -13.74 -37.92
C ALA A 188 17.54 -13.66 -38.43
N LEU A 189 17.29 -12.78 -39.38
CA LEU A 189 16.01 -12.64 -40.07
C LEU A 189 15.95 -13.52 -41.34
N PRO A 190 14.76 -13.77 -41.92
CA PRO A 190 14.64 -14.64 -43.09
C PRO A 190 15.26 -13.99 -44.35
N ALA A 191 16.45 -14.44 -44.74
CA ALA A 191 17.15 -13.96 -45.94
C ALA A 191 17.02 -14.94 -47.14
N PRO A 192 16.76 -14.47 -48.38
CA PRO A 192 16.70 -15.35 -49.56
C PRO A 192 18.02 -16.07 -49.83
N GLY A 193 18.05 -17.39 -49.57
CA GLY A 193 19.26 -18.22 -49.70
C GLY A 193 20.25 -18.10 -48.53
N GLY A 194 19.86 -17.44 -47.43
CA GLY A 194 20.65 -17.31 -46.22
C GLY A 194 20.37 -18.38 -45.16
N ILE A 195 20.79 -18.10 -43.93
CA ILE A 195 20.48 -18.89 -42.73
C ILE A 195 18.98 -18.84 -42.40
N SER A 196 18.48 -19.89 -41.74
CA SER A 196 17.08 -19.93 -41.30
C SER A 196 16.83 -18.86 -40.22
N PRO A 197 15.63 -18.24 -40.14
CA PRO A 197 15.36 -17.24 -39.11
C PRO A 197 15.46 -17.84 -37.70
N GLY A 198 15.93 -17.04 -36.74
CA GLY A 198 16.09 -17.42 -35.33
C GLY A 198 17.49 -17.19 -34.78
N TRP A 199 17.74 -17.74 -33.59
CA TRP A 199 19.03 -17.64 -32.89
C TRP A 199 20.06 -18.66 -33.38
N HIS A 200 21.29 -18.21 -33.64
CA HIS A 200 22.42 -19.04 -34.09
C HIS A 200 23.69 -18.78 -33.28
N ASP A 201 24.59 -19.76 -33.26
CA ASP A 201 25.96 -19.59 -32.78
C ASP A 201 26.76 -18.73 -33.78
N ALA A 202 27.11 -17.51 -33.38
CA ALA A 202 27.85 -16.60 -34.25
C ALA A 202 29.27 -17.13 -34.59
N CYS A 203 29.85 -17.99 -33.76
CA CYS A 203 31.12 -18.65 -34.05
C CYS A 203 31.02 -19.70 -35.16
N ASN A 204 29.80 -20.19 -35.47
CA ASN A 204 29.58 -21.34 -36.36
C ASN A 204 28.32 -21.20 -37.23
N LEU A 205 28.20 -20.08 -37.96
CA LEU A 205 27.10 -19.78 -38.89
C LEU A 205 27.07 -20.64 -40.17
N GLY A 206 27.79 -21.77 -40.19
CA GLY A 206 28.00 -22.58 -41.39
C GLY A 206 28.90 -21.89 -42.43
N GLY A 207 29.32 -22.65 -43.45
CA GLY A 207 30.08 -22.14 -44.59
C GLY A 207 31.47 -21.54 -44.32
N GLY A 208 31.91 -21.46 -43.05
CA GLY A 208 33.14 -20.77 -42.65
C GLY A 208 33.01 -19.25 -42.51
N VAL A 209 31.79 -18.71 -42.46
CA VAL A 209 31.50 -17.26 -42.42
C VAL A 209 31.11 -16.76 -41.00
N GLY A 210 31.50 -17.51 -39.97
CA GLY A 210 31.31 -17.12 -38.57
C GLY A 210 32.19 -15.94 -38.15
N VAL A 211 31.85 -15.29 -37.04
CA VAL A 211 32.63 -14.17 -36.51
C VAL A 211 33.98 -14.65 -35.96
N SER A 212 34.98 -13.78 -36.03
CA SER A 212 36.38 -14.11 -35.67
C SER A 212 36.82 -13.44 -34.36
N GLY A 213 35.96 -13.57 -33.35
CA GLY A 213 36.15 -12.99 -32.02
C GLY A 213 34.95 -13.14 -31.10
N ASP A 214 35.11 -12.79 -29.83
CA ASP A 214 34.01 -12.59 -28.87
C ASP A 214 33.48 -11.15 -29.00
N TRP A 215 32.16 -10.97 -29.10
CA TRP A 215 31.52 -9.64 -29.15
C TRP A 215 31.90 -8.79 -27.92
N LEU A 216 32.20 -7.51 -28.10
CA LEU A 216 32.49 -6.56 -27.03
C LEU A 216 31.20 -6.04 -26.37
N ILE A 217 30.44 -6.96 -25.76
CA ILE A 217 29.29 -6.68 -24.90
C ILE A 217 29.61 -7.19 -23.49
N ARG A 218 29.35 -6.37 -22.48
CA ARG A 218 29.67 -6.66 -21.07
C ARG A 218 28.52 -6.22 -20.16
N ALA A 219 28.50 -6.76 -18.94
CA ALA A 219 27.58 -6.34 -17.88
C ALA A 219 28.35 -5.90 -16.64
N VAL A 220 27.99 -4.77 -16.04
CA VAL A 220 28.38 -4.44 -14.66
C VAL A 220 27.27 -4.95 -13.75
N VAL A 221 27.63 -5.73 -12.75
CA VAL A 221 26.68 -6.33 -11.79
C VAL A 221 26.94 -5.87 -10.36
N ARG A 222 25.97 -6.11 -9.48
CA ARG A 222 26.17 -6.15 -8.02
C ARG A 222 25.59 -7.41 -7.41
N CYS A 223 26.14 -7.81 -6.28
CA CYS A 223 25.63 -8.95 -5.53
C CYS A 223 24.43 -8.48 -4.70
N ILE A 224 23.40 -9.30 -4.60
CA ILE A 224 22.25 -9.04 -3.75
C ILE A 224 22.24 -10.13 -2.67
N ASP A 225 22.19 -9.74 -1.40
CA ASP A 225 21.80 -10.69 -0.36
C ASP A 225 20.35 -11.11 -0.67
N GLY A 226 20.10 -12.40 -0.92
CA GLY A 226 18.76 -12.88 -1.32
C GLY A 226 17.66 -12.50 -0.32
N ASP A 227 18.03 -12.30 0.95
CA ASP A 227 17.18 -11.79 2.01
C ASP A 227 16.77 -10.32 1.84
N GLN A 228 17.29 -9.55 0.87
CA GLN A 228 16.92 -8.14 0.61
C GLN A 228 15.93 -7.93 -0.54
N ILE A 229 15.64 -8.97 -1.33
CA ILE A 229 14.68 -8.89 -2.43
C ILE A 229 13.26 -8.87 -1.84
N ARG A 230 12.43 -7.92 -2.28
CA ARG A 230 11.03 -7.78 -1.88
C ARG A 230 10.14 -7.61 -3.10
N THR A 231 8.90 -8.04 -2.98
CA THR A 231 7.85 -7.76 -3.96
C THR A 231 6.95 -6.64 -3.45
N LEU A 232 6.76 -5.63 -4.29
CA LEU A 232 5.68 -4.65 -4.16
C LEU A 232 4.60 -5.01 -5.19
N THR A 233 3.55 -5.68 -4.73
CA THR A 233 2.39 -5.98 -5.58
C THR A 233 1.51 -4.74 -5.66
N VAL A 234 1.35 -4.21 -6.87
CA VAL A 234 0.55 -3.02 -7.15
C VAL A 234 -0.76 -3.45 -7.80
N THR A 235 -1.87 -3.11 -7.15
CA THR A 235 -3.23 -3.45 -7.59
C THR A 235 -4.09 -2.20 -7.71
N SER A 236 -5.21 -2.35 -8.40
CA SER A 236 -6.32 -1.40 -8.39
C SER A 236 -7.63 -2.17 -8.28
N ASP A 237 -8.70 -1.45 -7.98
CA ASP A 237 -10.06 -1.93 -8.28
C ASP A 237 -10.19 -2.29 -9.78
N PRO A 238 -11.10 -3.21 -10.17
CA PRO A 238 -10.94 -4.10 -11.34
C PRO A 238 -10.94 -3.45 -12.74
N THR A 239 -10.98 -2.13 -12.84
CA THR A 239 -10.84 -1.37 -14.09
C THR A 239 -9.87 -0.19 -14.00
N GLY A 240 -9.20 0.03 -12.87
CA GLY A 240 -8.14 1.03 -12.76
C GLY A 240 -6.92 0.66 -13.61
N SER A 241 -6.39 1.59 -14.40
CA SER A 241 -5.00 1.50 -14.86
C SER A 241 -4.09 2.19 -13.84
N LEU A 242 -2.77 1.97 -13.89
CA LEU A 242 -1.79 2.59 -13.01
C LEU A 242 -0.49 2.91 -13.76
N VAL A 243 0.19 3.99 -13.37
CA VAL A 243 1.47 4.41 -13.96
C VAL A 243 2.58 4.34 -12.91
N ASN A 244 3.61 3.56 -13.20
CA ASN A 244 4.92 3.77 -12.61
C ASN A 244 5.59 4.91 -13.38
N THR A 245 5.94 6.01 -12.72
CA THR A 245 6.49 7.20 -13.39
C THR A 245 7.91 6.91 -13.90
N GLY A 246 7.96 6.43 -15.15
CA GLY A 246 9.17 5.96 -15.82
C GLY A 246 8.85 5.22 -17.12
N ASP A 247 7.66 4.63 -17.25
CA ASP A 247 7.30 3.79 -18.40
C ASP A 247 5.89 4.09 -18.96
N SER A 248 5.69 3.82 -20.25
CA SER A 248 4.40 4.02 -20.92
C SER A 248 3.50 2.78 -20.79
N PHE A 249 2.49 2.87 -19.93
CA PHE A 249 1.35 1.93 -19.78
C PHE A 249 1.71 0.52 -19.25
N MET A 250 1.39 0.27 -17.99
CA MET A 250 1.33 -1.08 -17.41
C MET A 250 -0.13 -1.46 -17.09
N ALA A 251 -0.50 -2.69 -17.42
CA ALA A 251 -1.78 -3.27 -17.00
C ALA A 251 -1.74 -3.67 -15.52
N THR A 252 -2.90 -3.59 -14.86
CA THR A 252 -3.09 -4.01 -13.47
C THR A 252 -3.64 -5.44 -13.40
N PRO A 253 -3.27 -6.24 -12.39
CA PRO A 253 -2.22 -6.01 -11.38
C PRO A 253 -0.80 -6.23 -11.96
N PHE A 254 0.21 -5.64 -11.31
CA PHE A 254 1.62 -5.92 -11.62
C PHE A 254 2.47 -5.97 -10.35
N ASP A 255 3.56 -6.72 -10.40
CA ASP A 255 4.55 -6.82 -9.33
C ASP A 255 5.80 -6.01 -9.68
N LEU A 256 6.32 -5.23 -8.73
CA LEU A 256 7.63 -4.59 -8.79
C LEU A 256 8.60 -5.32 -7.86
N THR A 257 9.72 -5.81 -8.39
CA THR A 257 10.78 -6.39 -7.57
C THR A 257 11.74 -5.28 -7.14
N LEU A 258 11.90 -5.10 -5.84
CA LEU A 258 12.61 -3.98 -5.23
C LEU A 258 13.55 -4.47 -4.12
N LEU A 259 14.60 -3.70 -3.85
CA LEU A 259 15.48 -3.92 -2.73
C LEU A 259 14.96 -3.24 -1.46
N GLU A 260 15.21 -3.88 -0.33
CA GLU A 260 15.00 -3.33 1.01
C GLU A 260 15.60 -1.92 1.15
N GLY A 261 14.78 -0.95 1.59
CA GLY A 261 15.16 0.46 1.70
C GLY A 261 15.03 1.30 0.43
N GLN A 262 14.75 0.70 -0.75
CA GLN A 262 14.36 1.49 -1.92
C GLN A 262 12.97 2.11 -1.73
N ALA A 263 12.79 3.31 -2.28
CA ALA A 263 11.50 3.96 -2.43
C ALA A 263 11.08 3.98 -3.91
N ARG A 264 9.79 3.80 -4.18
CA ARG A 264 9.20 3.98 -5.52
C ARG A 264 8.01 4.92 -5.47
N VAL A 265 7.95 5.81 -6.45
CA VAL A 265 6.83 6.73 -6.66
C VAL A 265 5.79 6.03 -7.52
N LEU A 266 4.58 5.85 -6.98
CA LEU A 266 3.44 5.30 -7.69
C LEU A 266 2.48 6.43 -8.04
N THR A 267 1.93 6.46 -9.26
CA THR A 267 0.91 7.45 -9.65
C THR A 267 -0.33 6.76 -10.21
N ALA A 268 -1.47 7.05 -9.57
CA ALA A 268 -2.77 6.63 -10.05
C ALA A 268 -3.26 7.57 -11.17
N PHE A 269 -4.06 7.03 -12.10
CA PHE A 269 -4.78 7.86 -13.06
C PHE A 269 -5.87 8.65 -12.33
N SER A 270 -6.36 9.75 -12.94
CA SER A 270 -7.49 10.49 -12.37
C SER A 270 -8.81 9.71 -12.38
N PHE A 271 -8.94 8.72 -13.25
CA PHE A 271 -10.14 7.90 -13.40
C PHE A 271 -9.76 6.45 -13.73
N SER A 272 -10.58 5.50 -13.32
CA SER A 272 -10.55 4.13 -13.82
C SER A 272 -11.05 4.04 -15.26
N GLY A 273 -10.88 2.87 -15.89
CA GLY A 273 -11.46 2.56 -17.20
C GLY A 273 -12.98 2.68 -17.27
N ASP A 274 -13.68 2.55 -16.14
CA ASP A 274 -15.12 2.78 -16.01
C ASP A 274 -15.49 4.26 -15.74
N GLY A 275 -14.51 5.16 -15.72
CA GLY A 275 -14.71 6.58 -15.44
C GLY A 275 -14.94 6.94 -13.98
N GLN A 276 -14.72 6.01 -13.04
CA GLN A 276 -14.78 6.31 -11.60
C GLN A 276 -13.54 7.12 -11.19
N PRO A 277 -13.65 8.24 -10.47
CA PRO A 277 -12.47 8.99 -10.06
C PRO A 277 -11.59 8.20 -9.11
N PHE A 278 -10.30 8.52 -9.09
CA PHE A 278 -9.40 8.08 -8.04
C PHE A 278 -9.87 8.65 -6.69
N VAL A 279 -9.90 7.79 -5.67
CA VAL A 279 -10.30 8.17 -4.30
C VAL A 279 -9.06 8.28 -3.42
N ARG A 280 -8.29 7.20 -3.32
CA ARG A 280 -7.15 7.09 -2.39
C ARG A 280 -6.22 5.93 -2.73
N TRP A 281 -5.05 5.95 -2.11
CA TRP A 281 -4.18 4.78 -1.96
C TRP A 281 -4.33 4.15 -0.57
N ASP A 282 -4.53 2.84 -0.56
CA ASP A 282 -4.36 1.99 0.62
C ASP A 282 -3.06 1.18 0.44
N VAL A 283 -2.23 1.09 1.48
CA VAL A 283 -0.97 0.33 1.46
C VAL A 283 -0.94 -0.63 2.64
N ASP A 284 -0.69 -1.91 2.36
CA ASP A 284 -0.89 -3.05 3.26
C ASP A 284 -2.32 -3.11 3.86
N GLY A 285 -3.31 -2.69 3.09
CA GLY A 285 -4.71 -2.61 3.51
C GLY A 285 -5.03 -1.45 4.47
N VAL A 286 -4.10 -0.52 4.68
CA VAL A 286 -4.28 0.67 5.54
C VAL A 286 -4.25 1.93 4.69
N PHE A 287 -5.16 2.86 4.96
CA PHE A 287 -5.16 4.18 4.33
C PHE A 287 -3.79 4.85 4.34
N ASN A 288 -3.31 5.28 3.17
CA ASN A 288 -2.04 5.97 3.01
C ASN A 288 -2.21 7.44 2.60
N SER A 289 -2.96 7.73 1.52
CA SER A 289 -3.03 9.08 0.96
C SER A 289 -4.21 9.29 -0.01
N ASN A 290 -4.73 10.51 -0.05
CA ASN A 290 -5.66 11.00 -1.09
C ASN A 290 -4.94 11.67 -2.27
N SER A 291 -3.60 11.74 -2.24
CA SER A 291 -2.82 12.18 -3.40
C SER A 291 -2.80 11.09 -4.46
N GLN A 292 -2.97 11.45 -5.73
CA GLN A 292 -2.82 10.52 -6.86
C GLN A 292 -1.42 9.89 -6.90
N THR A 293 -0.42 10.63 -6.43
CA THR A 293 0.97 10.20 -6.33
C THR A 293 1.34 9.91 -4.87
N ILE A 294 1.93 8.74 -4.62
CA ILE A 294 2.51 8.34 -3.33
C ILE A 294 3.94 7.85 -3.51
N GLU A 295 4.71 7.85 -2.41
CA GLU A 295 6.02 7.19 -2.34
C GLU A 295 5.90 5.98 -1.40
N VAL A 296 6.25 4.80 -1.90
CA VAL A 296 6.26 3.54 -1.14
C VAL A 296 7.70 3.12 -0.91
N THR A 297 8.16 3.20 0.33
CA THR A 297 9.44 2.62 0.76
C THR A 297 9.26 1.14 1.13
N MET A 298 10.18 0.30 0.66
CA MET A 298 10.24 -1.11 1.04
C MET A 298 10.89 -1.25 2.42
N ASN A 299 10.06 -1.56 3.42
CA ASN A 299 10.49 -1.75 4.80
C ASN A 299 11.20 -3.10 4.99
N THR A 300 11.97 -3.21 6.08
CA THR A 300 12.80 -4.39 6.31
C THR A 300 11.96 -5.65 6.56
N GLY A 301 12.26 -6.72 5.83
CA GLY A 301 11.68 -8.06 6.03
C GLY A 301 10.22 -8.28 5.61
N VAL A 302 9.57 -7.35 4.90
CA VAL A 302 8.12 -7.43 4.59
C VAL A 302 7.82 -7.04 3.15
N ASP A 303 7.17 -7.94 2.40
CA ASP A 303 6.56 -7.63 1.09
C ASP A 303 5.37 -6.67 1.26
N ARG A 304 5.17 -5.80 0.28
CA ARG A 304 4.22 -4.68 0.38
C ARG A 304 3.11 -4.83 -0.65
N THR A 305 1.91 -4.39 -0.31
CA THR A 305 0.80 -4.26 -1.28
C THR A 305 0.35 -2.82 -1.36
N ALA A 306 0.26 -2.25 -2.56
CA ALA A 306 -0.26 -0.91 -2.79
C ALA A 306 -1.50 -0.99 -3.70
N HIS A 307 -2.65 -0.55 -3.18
CA HIS A 307 -3.94 -0.63 -3.84
C HIS A 307 -4.48 0.77 -4.11
N ALA A 308 -4.69 1.10 -5.39
CA ALA A 308 -5.39 2.31 -5.77
C ALA A 308 -6.91 2.07 -5.82
N VAL A 309 -7.61 2.79 -4.96
CA VAL A 309 -9.07 2.71 -4.83
C VAL A 309 -9.72 3.71 -5.80
N TYR A 310 -10.64 3.21 -6.62
CA TYR A 310 -11.40 4.00 -7.58
C TYR A 310 -12.90 3.82 -7.37
N GLY A 311 -13.63 4.91 -7.30
CA GLY A 311 -15.07 4.90 -7.07
C GLY A 311 -15.63 6.31 -7.12
N ALA A 312 -16.96 6.43 -7.10
CA ALA A 312 -17.56 7.68 -6.66
C ALA A 312 -16.99 7.98 -5.27
N ALA A 313 -16.56 9.23 -5.04
CA ALA A 313 -16.16 9.67 -3.69
C ALA A 313 -17.24 9.19 -2.72
N GLY A 314 -16.82 8.46 -1.68
CA GLY A 314 -17.73 7.82 -0.74
C GLY A 314 -18.77 8.85 -0.27
N SER A 315 -20.04 8.43 -0.19
CA SER A 315 -21.07 9.28 0.42
C SER A 315 -20.52 9.76 1.76
N PRO A 316 -20.35 11.07 1.98
CA PRO A 316 -19.71 11.55 3.20
C PRO A 316 -20.36 10.96 4.44
N PRO A 317 -19.59 10.74 5.52
CA PRO A 317 -20.13 10.14 6.72
C PRO A 317 -21.28 11.00 7.25
N GLU A 318 -22.34 10.36 7.73
CA GLU A 318 -23.50 11.02 8.31
C GLU A 318 -23.86 10.39 9.66
N ILE A 319 -24.42 11.17 10.58
CA ILE A 319 -24.97 10.64 11.82
C ILE A 319 -26.24 9.85 11.50
N VAL A 320 -26.24 8.57 11.85
CA VAL A 320 -27.36 7.66 11.65
C VAL A 320 -28.40 7.88 12.75
N HIS A 321 -29.54 8.42 12.34
CA HIS A 321 -30.72 8.57 13.20
C HIS A 321 -31.52 7.26 13.26
N ILE A 322 -31.91 6.85 14.46
CA ILE A 322 -32.18 5.42 14.78
C ILE A 322 -33.43 4.79 14.13
N GLU A 323 -34.34 5.55 13.53
CA GLU A 323 -35.60 5.04 12.92
C GLU A 323 -35.82 5.50 11.46
N GLY A 324 -34.76 5.51 10.66
CA GLY A 324 -34.87 5.57 9.21
C GLY A 324 -35.48 4.29 8.60
N LEU A 325 -36.37 4.42 7.61
CA LEU A 325 -36.61 3.31 6.66
C LEU A 325 -35.33 3.10 5.83
N PRO A 326 -35.10 1.92 5.21
CA PRO A 326 -33.99 1.76 4.28
C PRO A 326 -34.03 2.81 3.16
N GLY A 327 -33.03 3.70 3.12
CA GLY A 327 -32.99 4.85 2.19
C GLY A 327 -33.81 6.08 2.62
N GLN A 328 -34.24 6.17 3.88
CA GLN A 328 -34.77 7.39 4.48
C GLN A 328 -34.04 7.67 5.79
N THR A 329 -33.36 8.80 5.88
CA THR A 329 -33.10 9.42 7.17
C THR A 329 -34.41 10.04 7.68
N ARG A 330 -35.02 9.42 8.69
CA ARG A 330 -35.96 10.12 9.56
C ARG A 330 -35.16 10.64 10.73
N PRO A 331 -34.75 11.92 10.73
CA PRO A 331 -33.94 12.46 11.81
C PRO A 331 -34.69 12.32 13.13
N HIS A 332 -33.99 11.81 14.13
CA HIS A 332 -34.38 11.89 15.54
C HIS A 332 -33.43 12.82 16.30
N SER A 333 -32.85 13.78 15.58
CA SER A 333 -32.56 15.08 16.16
C SER A 333 -33.91 15.63 16.69
N GLY A 334 -34.00 15.93 17.99
CA GLY A 334 -35.23 16.34 18.65
C GLY A 334 -35.67 15.55 19.89
N TYR A 335 -34.91 14.55 20.36
CA TYR A 335 -35.27 13.80 21.59
C TYR A 335 -35.37 14.72 22.81
N ILE A 336 -36.43 14.59 23.61
CA ILE A 336 -36.63 15.34 24.86
C ILE A 336 -36.51 14.38 26.04
N ASP A 337 -35.49 14.54 26.90
CA ASP A 337 -35.38 13.72 28.12
C ASP A 337 -36.54 14.07 29.10
N PRO A 338 -37.44 13.12 29.43
CA PRO A 338 -38.59 13.37 30.30
C PRO A 338 -38.32 12.99 31.77
N ARG A 339 -37.11 12.56 32.12
CA ARG A 339 -36.81 12.00 33.45
C ARG A 339 -36.52 13.11 34.46
N GLY A 340 -36.39 12.76 35.74
CA GLY A 340 -36.17 13.74 36.81
C GLY A 340 -34.90 14.59 36.61
N GLU A 341 -34.94 15.82 37.13
CA GLU A 341 -33.84 16.80 37.08
C GLU A 341 -32.99 16.84 38.35
N SER A 342 -33.45 16.27 39.46
CA SER A 342 -32.79 16.39 40.76
C SER A 342 -32.97 15.17 41.65
N THR A 343 -31.88 14.80 42.35
CA THR A 343 -31.93 13.75 43.38
C THR A 343 -32.33 14.26 44.76
N ASN A 344 -32.37 15.58 44.99
CA ASN A 344 -32.49 16.19 46.32
C ASN A 344 -33.49 17.35 46.44
N GLY A 345 -34.10 17.83 45.36
CA GLY A 345 -35.01 18.98 45.37
C GLY A 345 -34.35 20.34 45.49
N VAL A 346 -33.02 20.41 45.38
CA VAL A 346 -32.23 21.64 45.54
C VAL A 346 -31.35 21.91 44.31
N THR A 347 -30.65 20.89 43.81
CA THR A 347 -29.71 21.02 42.69
C THR A 347 -30.23 20.29 41.46
N GLN A 348 -30.16 20.93 40.29
CA GLN A 348 -30.43 20.27 39.00
C GLN A 348 -29.20 19.46 38.59
N ASN A 349 -29.09 18.25 39.15
CA ASN A 349 -27.93 17.36 39.04
C ASN A 349 -28.21 16.06 38.28
N MET A 350 -29.44 15.85 37.80
CA MET A 350 -29.80 14.76 36.90
C MET A 350 -30.04 15.31 35.49
N GLY A 351 -29.75 14.52 34.47
CA GLY A 351 -29.87 14.90 33.06
C GLY A 351 -28.99 14.00 32.19
N ILE A 352 -28.92 14.30 30.89
CA ILE A 352 -28.03 13.58 29.97
C ILE A 352 -26.62 14.16 30.09
N SER A 353 -25.69 13.35 30.60
CA SER A 353 -24.25 13.65 30.63
C SER A 353 -23.44 12.77 29.67
N GLN A 354 -24.10 11.89 28.92
CA GLN A 354 -23.50 10.98 27.96
C GLN A 354 -24.47 10.76 26.80
N ALA A 355 -23.97 10.81 25.57
CA ALA A 355 -24.74 10.52 24.36
C ALA A 355 -23.98 9.51 23.49
N THR A 356 -24.69 8.56 22.88
CA THR A 356 -24.13 7.66 21.88
C THR A 356 -24.48 8.18 20.50
N VAL A 357 -23.47 8.50 19.70
CA VAL A 357 -23.59 8.93 18.31
C VAL A 357 -23.16 7.77 17.42
N VAL A 358 -23.97 7.41 16.43
CA VAL A 358 -23.66 6.38 15.44
C VAL A 358 -23.45 7.08 14.11
N PHE A 359 -22.36 6.77 13.41
CA PHE A 359 -22.10 7.25 12.05
C PHE A 359 -22.42 6.17 11.01
N SER A 360 -22.64 6.57 9.76
CA SER A 360 -22.87 5.65 8.62
C SER A 360 -21.66 4.75 8.36
N GLU A 361 -20.46 5.24 8.67
CA GLU A 361 -19.18 4.55 8.54
C GLU A 361 -18.16 5.04 9.58
N ALA A 362 -16.98 4.41 9.62
CA ALA A 362 -15.97 4.71 10.62
C ALA A 362 -15.35 6.10 10.39
N VAL A 363 -15.34 6.94 11.43
CA VAL A 363 -14.91 8.35 11.33
C VAL A 363 -13.64 8.65 12.13
N ARG A 364 -12.96 9.73 11.76
CA ARG A 364 -11.75 10.29 12.38
C ARG A 364 -11.83 11.82 12.43
N ASN A 365 -10.87 12.49 13.08
CA ASN A 365 -10.83 13.96 13.02
C ASN A 365 -10.47 14.41 11.60
N ILE A 366 -11.02 15.54 11.18
CA ILE A 366 -10.61 16.25 9.96
C ILE A 366 -9.08 16.42 9.94
N GLY A 367 -8.44 16.09 8.83
CA GLY A 367 -6.99 16.03 8.68
C GLY A 367 -6.35 14.69 9.10
N GLY A 368 -7.09 13.58 9.01
CA GLY A 368 -6.56 12.22 9.18
C GLY A 368 -6.23 11.78 10.62
N GLN A 369 -6.40 12.62 11.63
CA GLN A 369 -5.99 12.31 13.01
C GLN A 369 -7.00 11.41 13.73
N ALA A 370 -6.52 10.54 14.62
CA ALA A 370 -7.38 9.66 15.43
C ALA A 370 -8.50 10.45 16.15
N LEU A 371 -9.74 9.95 16.06
CA LEU A 371 -10.93 10.67 16.55
C LEU A 371 -10.77 11.09 18.02
N SER A 372 -11.10 12.34 18.33
CA SER A 372 -10.91 12.96 19.65
C SER A 372 -12.10 13.81 20.07
N ALA A 373 -12.14 14.21 21.34
CA ALA A 373 -13.18 15.12 21.86
C ALA A 373 -13.23 16.47 21.11
N ALA A 374 -12.14 16.91 20.47
CA ALA A 374 -12.08 18.17 19.72
C ALA A 374 -12.89 18.14 18.41
N ALA A 375 -13.24 16.96 17.89
CA ALA A 375 -14.14 16.82 16.75
C ALA A 375 -15.63 17.03 17.11
N PHE A 376 -15.95 17.24 18.39
CA PHE A 376 -17.32 17.43 18.84
C PHE A 376 -17.49 18.80 19.50
N SER A 377 -18.55 19.49 19.13
CA SER A 377 -18.95 20.79 19.71
C SER A 377 -20.36 20.69 20.27
N VAL A 378 -20.61 21.44 21.35
CA VAL A 378 -21.90 21.46 22.04
C VAL A 378 -22.37 22.89 22.17
N THR A 379 -23.60 23.16 21.76
CA THR A 379 -24.25 24.46 21.90
C THR A 379 -25.63 24.28 22.55
N THR A 380 -26.17 25.35 23.14
CA THR A 380 -27.46 25.31 23.84
C THR A 380 -28.27 26.56 23.56
N THR A 381 -29.61 26.46 23.54
CA THR A 381 -30.50 27.64 23.39
C THR A 381 -30.46 28.61 24.57
N GLY A 382 -29.84 28.21 25.69
CA GLY A 382 -29.66 29.02 26.89
C GLY A 382 -28.91 28.26 27.98
N GLY A 383 -28.60 28.93 29.08
CA GLY A 383 -27.74 28.37 30.13
C GLY A 383 -26.28 28.25 29.69
N ALA A 384 -25.49 27.52 30.48
CA ALA A 384 -24.11 27.18 30.11
C ALA A 384 -24.12 25.81 29.41
N ALA A 385 -23.61 25.75 28.18
CA ALA A 385 -23.42 24.49 27.46
C ALA A 385 -22.35 23.63 28.17
N PRO A 386 -22.58 22.32 28.37
CA PRO A 386 -21.52 21.42 28.83
C PRO A 386 -20.50 21.21 27.71
N THR A 387 -19.25 20.92 28.06
CA THR A 387 -18.18 20.62 27.09
C THR A 387 -18.02 19.11 26.93
N VAL A 388 -17.46 18.67 25.79
CA VAL A 388 -17.07 17.25 25.63
C VAL A 388 -15.79 17.00 26.41
N MET A 389 -15.87 16.13 27.41
CA MET A 389 -14.74 15.77 28.28
C MET A 389 -13.90 14.65 27.69
N SER A 390 -14.55 13.66 27.09
CA SER A 390 -13.91 12.50 26.47
C SER A 390 -14.88 11.82 25.51
N ILE A 391 -14.33 10.98 24.63
CA ILE A 391 -15.10 10.07 23.80
C ILE A 391 -14.58 8.64 23.96
N ASN A 392 -15.45 7.64 23.79
CA ASN A 392 -15.04 6.26 23.57
C ASN A 392 -15.27 5.87 22.12
N THR A 393 -14.20 5.41 21.46
CA THR A 393 -14.15 5.07 20.03
C THR A 393 -13.86 3.58 19.79
N SER A 394 -13.88 2.76 20.84
CA SER A 394 -13.60 1.31 20.76
C SER A 394 -14.58 0.53 19.88
N ALA A 395 -15.68 1.16 19.45
CA ALA A 395 -16.73 0.59 18.62
C ALA A 395 -17.08 1.47 17.39
N ASN A 396 -16.16 2.34 16.94
CA ASN A 396 -16.29 3.17 15.72
C ASN A 396 -16.83 2.31 14.56
N PRO A 397 -18.00 2.61 13.95
CA PRO A 397 -18.70 3.90 13.84
C PRO A 397 -19.59 4.35 15.02
N THR A 398 -19.68 3.57 16.10
CA THR A 398 -20.38 3.98 17.33
C THR A 398 -19.44 4.70 18.29
N VAL A 399 -19.75 5.95 18.62
CA VAL A 399 -18.95 6.83 19.47
C VAL A 399 -19.76 7.27 20.69
N VAL A 400 -19.25 6.99 21.89
CA VAL A 400 -19.88 7.46 23.14
C VAL A 400 -19.23 8.77 23.56
N VAL A 401 -20.00 9.85 23.55
CA VAL A 401 -19.60 11.22 23.89
C VAL A 401 -19.92 11.50 25.36
N ASN A 402 -18.91 11.77 26.18
CA ASN A 402 -19.08 12.12 27.60
C ASN A 402 -18.99 13.63 27.79
N LEU A 403 -20.00 14.20 28.46
CA LEU A 403 -20.12 15.63 28.70
C LEU A 403 -19.59 16.02 30.09
N SER A 404 -19.21 17.28 30.27
CA SER A 404 -18.72 17.84 31.54
C SER A 404 -19.78 17.94 32.64
N GLY A 405 -21.04 17.70 32.30
CA GLY A 405 -22.20 17.76 33.18
C GLY A 405 -23.48 17.39 32.43
N PRO A 406 -24.63 17.37 33.10
CA PRO A 406 -25.92 17.18 32.43
C PRO A 406 -26.23 18.35 31.49
N ILE A 407 -26.93 18.09 30.40
CA ILE A 407 -27.51 19.13 29.54
C ILE A 407 -28.46 20.05 30.33
N PRO A 408 -28.59 21.36 29.99
CA PRO A 408 -29.39 22.29 30.79
C PRO A 408 -30.90 22.04 30.67
N VAL A 409 -31.60 22.09 31.80
CA VAL A 409 -33.06 21.89 31.84
C VAL A 409 -33.80 23.04 31.12
N ARG A 410 -34.86 22.70 30.37
CA ARG A 410 -35.63 23.60 29.48
C ARG A 410 -34.82 24.22 28.36
N GLN A 411 -33.77 23.58 27.88
CA GLN A 411 -32.99 24.03 26.73
C GLN A 411 -32.87 22.91 25.72
N TRP A 412 -32.77 23.29 24.43
CA TRP A 412 -32.21 22.41 23.43
C TRP A 412 -30.69 22.45 23.55
N THR A 413 -30.07 21.29 23.36
CA THR A 413 -28.62 21.08 23.33
C THR A 413 -28.27 20.37 22.02
N THR A 414 -27.48 21.02 21.18
CA THR A 414 -27.03 20.48 19.91
C THR A 414 -25.63 19.90 20.10
N ILE A 415 -25.46 18.59 19.84
CA ILE A 415 -24.14 17.95 19.74
C ILE A 415 -23.80 17.84 18.26
N ARG A 416 -22.80 18.59 17.81
CA ARG A 416 -22.35 18.66 16.42
C ARG A 416 -20.97 18.03 16.24
N ALA A 417 -20.84 17.14 15.28
CA ALA A 417 -19.60 16.50 14.86
C ALA A 417 -18.93 17.27 13.70
N ALA A 418 -17.60 17.34 13.73
CA ALA A 418 -16.74 17.83 12.67
C ALA A 418 -15.68 16.74 12.42
N VAL A 419 -16.07 15.77 11.59
CA VAL A 419 -15.34 14.53 11.34
C VAL A 419 -15.21 14.27 9.85
N GLU A 420 -14.22 13.46 9.49
CA GLU A 420 -14.10 12.86 8.16
C GLU A 420 -14.20 11.33 8.26
N ASP A 421 -14.54 10.65 7.17
CA ASP A 421 -14.43 9.19 7.09
C ASP A 421 -12.95 8.73 6.96
N LEU A 422 -12.72 7.42 6.82
CA LEU A 422 -11.37 6.90 6.58
C LEU A 422 -10.80 7.24 5.18
N ALA A 423 -11.63 7.71 4.25
CA ALA A 423 -11.24 8.21 2.94
C ALA A 423 -10.98 9.73 2.93
N GLY A 424 -11.22 10.45 4.02
CA GLY A 424 -11.07 11.92 4.09
C GLY A 424 -12.23 12.71 3.49
N ASN A 425 -13.44 12.15 3.39
CA ASN A 425 -14.64 12.93 3.07
C ASN A 425 -15.20 13.57 4.36
N ASP A 426 -15.27 14.90 4.41
CA ASP A 426 -15.82 15.66 5.55
C ASP A 426 -17.34 15.47 5.68
N ILE A 427 -17.83 15.31 6.92
CA ILE A 427 -19.25 15.36 7.24
C ILE A 427 -19.85 16.72 6.83
N PRO A 428 -20.88 16.77 5.96
CA PRO A 428 -21.38 18.03 5.42
C PRO A 428 -22.14 18.82 6.49
N ASN A 429 -21.66 20.02 6.79
CA ASN A 429 -22.38 21.00 7.60
C ASN A 429 -23.39 21.75 6.72
N GLU A 430 -24.65 21.30 6.72
CA GLU A 430 -25.73 21.90 5.93
C GLU A 430 -26.37 23.16 6.58
N GLY A 431 -25.71 23.75 7.59
CA GLY A 431 -26.26 24.86 8.40
C GLY A 431 -27.12 24.33 9.55
N ASN A 432 -27.94 25.16 10.21
CA ASN A 432 -28.98 24.66 11.11
C ASN A 432 -30.32 24.62 10.38
N LEU A 433 -30.85 23.41 10.20
CA LEU A 433 -32.09 23.14 9.47
C LEU A 433 -33.27 22.78 10.39
N GLY A 434 -33.05 22.74 11.71
CA GLY A 434 -34.09 22.53 12.72
C GLY A 434 -34.74 21.16 12.63
N PHE A 435 -35.95 21.05 12.04
CA PHE A 435 -36.68 19.78 11.94
C PHE A 435 -36.28 18.89 10.75
N SER A 436 -35.38 19.35 9.89
CA SER A 436 -34.89 18.58 8.75
C SER A 436 -33.78 17.60 9.14
N ASP A 437 -33.38 16.77 8.19
CA ASP A 437 -32.26 15.85 8.38
C ASP A 437 -30.94 16.62 8.37
N GLU A 438 -30.17 16.46 9.44
CA GLU A 438 -28.88 17.13 9.62
C GLU A 438 -27.83 16.06 9.88
N LYS A 439 -26.96 15.88 8.89
CA LYS A 439 -25.94 14.82 8.90
C LYS A 439 -24.92 15.01 9.99
N ASP A 440 -24.59 16.25 10.35
CA ASP A 440 -23.49 16.56 11.27
C ASP A 440 -23.89 16.77 12.74
N ARG A 441 -25.17 16.59 13.14
CA ARG A 441 -25.57 16.81 14.54
C ARG A 441 -26.78 16.02 15.05
N VAL A 442 -26.94 16.06 16.37
CA VAL A 442 -28.12 15.61 17.11
C VAL A 442 -28.57 16.72 18.06
N ASP A 443 -29.85 17.09 18.01
CA ASP A 443 -30.50 17.96 18.99
C ASP A 443 -31.15 17.15 20.11
N ILE A 444 -30.95 17.60 21.34
CA ILE A 444 -31.45 16.96 22.56
C ILE A 444 -32.05 18.03 23.47
N GLY A 445 -33.36 17.95 23.69
CA GLY A 445 -34.07 18.75 24.69
C GLY A 445 -34.07 18.10 26.06
N PHE A 446 -34.27 18.89 27.11
CA PHE A 446 -34.50 18.36 28.46
C PHE A 446 -35.74 19.02 29.10
N LEU A 447 -36.86 18.30 29.11
CA LEU A 447 -38.09 18.73 29.76
C LEU A 447 -38.62 17.64 30.68
N PRO A 448 -38.35 17.73 31.99
CA PRO A 448 -38.88 16.79 32.95
C PRO A 448 -40.38 16.60 32.77
N MET A 449 -40.77 15.34 32.73
CA MET A 449 -42.14 14.84 32.59
C MET A 449 -42.80 14.98 31.20
N ASP A 450 -42.11 15.41 30.13
CA ASP A 450 -42.64 15.45 28.75
C ASP A 450 -42.50 14.10 28.00
N THR A 451 -43.22 13.08 28.48
CA THR A 451 -43.22 11.74 27.86
C THR A 451 -43.85 11.67 26.47
N THR A 452 -44.58 12.71 26.07
CA THR A 452 -45.20 12.84 24.75
C THR A 452 -44.28 13.50 23.72
N GLN A 453 -43.10 13.99 24.13
CA GLN A 453 -42.12 14.68 23.27
C GLN A 453 -42.72 15.93 22.60
N SER A 454 -43.66 16.60 23.30
CA SER A 454 -44.46 17.69 22.75
C SER A 454 -43.79 19.07 22.88
N GLY A 455 -42.73 19.18 23.67
CA GLY A 455 -42.13 20.44 24.10
C GLY A 455 -42.89 21.13 25.24
N LEU A 456 -43.92 20.49 25.82
CA LEU A 456 -44.78 21.00 26.87
C LEU A 456 -45.14 19.91 27.89
N THR A 457 -44.78 20.11 29.16
CA THR A 457 -45.22 19.21 30.24
C THR A 457 -46.71 19.43 30.56
N ALA A 458 -47.56 18.45 30.28
CA ALA A 458 -49.01 18.55 30.37
C ALA A 458 -49.66 17.31 31.05
N PRO A 459 -50.96 17.35 31.43
CA PRO A 459 -51.65 16.19 31.99
C PRO A 459 -51.66 14.95 31.08
N GLU A 460 -51.60 15.16 29.77
CA GLU A 460 -51.50 14.16 28.72
C GLU A 460 -50.25 13.28 28.89
N ASP A 461 -49.14 13.84 29.38
CA ASP A 461 -47.93 13.06 29.68
C ASP A 461 -48.15 12.05 30.80
N MET A 462 -48.95 12.38 31.83
CA MET A 462 -49.28 11.41 32.87
C MET A 462 -50.14 10.25 32.30
N ILE A 463 -50.90 10.50 31.23
CA ILE A 463 -51.63 9.45 30.52
C ILE A 463 -50.64 8.61 29.70
N ARG A 464 -49.72 9.24 28.96
CA ARG A 464 -48.73 8.54 28.14
C ARG A 464 -47.73 7.72 28.99
N PHE A 465 -47.20 8.30 30.07
CA PHE A 465 -46.44 7.60 31.10
C PHE A 465 -47.18 6.34 31.61
N ARG A 466 -48.48 6.47 31.90
CA ARG A 466 -49.30 5.32 32.35
C ARG A 466 -49.54 4.29 31.27
N GLN A 467 -49.62 4.67 29.99
CA GLN A 467 -49.67 3.72 28.88
C GLN A 467 -48.35 2.94 28.78
N ILE A 468 -47.20 3.60 28.96
CA ILE A 468 -45.88 2.96 28.95
C ILE A 468 -45.73 2.01 30.16
N LEU A 469 -46.18 2.41 31.35
CA LEU A 469 -46.18 1.56 32.55
C LEU A 469 -47.16 0.36 32.47
N ALA A 470 -48.29 0.54 31.77
CA ALA A 470 -49.31 -0.51 31.59
C ALA A 470 -49.09 -1.39 30.35
N ALA A 471 -48.11 -1.06 29.52
CA ALA A 471 -47.68 -1.89 28.41
C ALA A 471 -46.96 -3.13 28.95
N GLU A 472 -47.68 -4.26 28.97
CA GLU A 472 -47.10 -5.60 28.90
C GLU A 472 -46.02 -5.65 27.78
N PRO A 473 -45.02 -6.56 27.83
CA PRO A 473 -43.91 -6.58 26.87
C PRO A 473 -44.37 -6.61 25.41
N GLY A 474 -44.35 -5.44 24.74
CA GLY A 474 -44.86 -5.24 23.37
C GLY A 474 -45.99 -4.22 23.21
N GLY A 475 -46.53 -3.63 24.28
CA GLY A 475 -47.41 -2.45 24.16
C GLY A 475 -46.64 -1.25 23.57
N THR A 476 -47.30 -0.42 22.75
CA THR A 476 -46.63 0.60 21.93
C THR A 476 -46.02 1.74 22.75
N VAL A 477 -44.74 1.52 23.11
CA VAL A 477 -43.74 2.55 23.41
C VAL A 477 -43.77 3.63 22.33
N HIS A 478 -43.22 4.82 22.63
CA HIS A 478 -42.90 5.77 21.57
C HIS A 478 -42.01 5.03 20.56
N GLY A 479 -42.30 5.07 19.24
CA GLY A 479 -41.52 4.28 18.27
C GLY A 479 -40.01 4.54 18.39
N LEU A 480 -39.70 5.80 18.72
CA LEU A 480 -38.38 6.40 18.76
C LEU A 480 -37.56 6.10 20.05
N GLY A 481 -37.78 4.97 20.74
CA GLY A 481 -36.96 4.59 21.91
C GLY A 481 -37.50 3.44 22.78
N LEU A 482 -36.79 3.10 23.87
CA LEU A 482 -37.21 2.09 24.84
C LEU A 482 -38.13 2.70 25.90
N ALA A 483 -38.98 1.87 26.52
CA ALA A 483 -39.90 2.32 27.56
C ALA A 483 -39.18 3.00 28.75
N THR A 484 -37.97 2.55 29.07
CA THR A 484 -37.10 3.12 30.11
C THR A 484 -36.68 4.55 29.80
N ASP A 485 -36.47 4.90 28.52
CA ASP A 485 -36.04 6.25 28.13
C ASP A 485 -37.11 7.30 28.47
N PHE A 486 -38.38 6.89 28.47
CA PHE A 486 -39.53 7.76 28.73
C PHE A 486 -40.12 7.65 30.14
N ALA A 487 -39.92 6.53 30.85
CA ALA A 487 -40.65 6.25 32.09
C ALA A 487 -39.80 5.86 33.32
N ASP A 488 -38.47 5.70 33.19
CA ASP A 488 -37.55 5.56 34.34
C ASP A 488 -37.16 6.97 34.86
N VAL A 489 -38.00 7.54 35.72
CA VAL A 489 -37.92 8.95 36.15
C VAL A 489 -36.77 9.16 37.13
N ASP A 490 -36.49 8.18 38.01
CA ASP A 490 -35.34 8.27 38.93
C ASP A 490 -34.03 7.70 38.39
N ARG A 491 -34.04 7.18 37.15
CA ARG A 491 -32.86 6.73 36.38
C ARG A 491 -32.17 5.50 37.00
N ASN A 492 -32.96 4.58 37.59
CA ASN A 492 -32.44 3.36 38.22
C ASN A 492 -32.25 2.19 37.24
N GLY A 493 -32.73 2.32 36.00
CA GLY A 493 -32.71 1.28 34.96
C GLY A 493 -33.97 0.42 34.88
N LEU A 494 -34.96 0.63 35.76
CA LEU A 494 -36.20 -0.14 35.83
C LEU A 494 -37.41 0.80 35.95
N ILE A 495 -38.45 0.53 35.16
CA ILE A 495 -39.74 1.23 35.27
C ILE A 495 -40.53 0.61 36.41
N GLN A 496 -40.84 1.38 37.45
CA GLN A 496 -41.46 0.91 38.67
C GLN A 496 -42.62 1.81 39.14
N PRO A 497 -43.45 1.37 40.12
CA PRO A 497 -44.46 2.23 40.72
C PRO A 497 -43.90 3.49 41.40
N VAL A 498 -42.61 3.48 41.80
CA VAL A 498 -41.94 4.67 42.34
C VAL A 498 -41.78 5.77 41.29
N ASP A 499 -41.55 5.42 40.02
CA ASP A 499 -41.44 6.40 38.93
C ASP A 499 -42.75 7.17 38.73
N LEU A 500 -43.91 6.53 38.85
CA LEU A 500 -45.20 7.23 38.81
C LEU A 500 -45.36 8.21 39.99
N ILE A 501 -44.75 7.92 41.15
CA ILE A 501 -44.72 8.84 42.30
C ILE A 501 -43.77 10.00 42.00
N ARG A 502 -42.56 9.73 41.48
CA ARG A 502 -41.59 10.76 41.05
C ARG A 502 -42.16 11.67 39.97
N PHE A 503 -42.88 11.10 39.01
CA PHE A 503 -43.55 11.81 37.93
C PHE A 503 -44.53 12.85 38.48
N ARG A 504 -45.40 12.40 39.40
CA ARG A 504 -46.35 13.28 40.10
C ARG A 504 -45.65 14.34 40.96
N GLN A 505 -44.58 13.97 41.67
CA GLN A 505 -43.76 14.90 42.45
C GLN A 505 -43.18 16.00 41.55
N GLY A 506 -42.66 15.63 40.36
CA GLY A 506 -42.22 16.55 39.31
C GLY A 506 -43.30 17.51 38.84
N LEU A 507 -44.46 16.98 38.41
CA LEU A 507 -45.57 17.80 37.93
C LEU A 507 -45.99 18.90 38.92
N VAL A 508 -46.11 18.57 40.21
CA VAL A 508 -46.59 19.52 41.24
C VAL A 508 -45.47 20.26 42.00
N GLY A 509 -44.20 19.90 41.78
CA GLY A 509 -43.06 20.54 42.44
C GLY A 509 -42.83 20.12 43.89
N THR A 510 -43.12 18.87 44.22
CA THR A 510 -42.75 18.27 45.51
C THR A 510 -41.34 17.67 45.44
N PRO A 511 -40.50 17.77 46.50
CA PRO A 511 -39.20 17.13 46.54
C PRO A 511 -39.24 15.63 46.17
N PRO A 512 -38.26 15.12 45.39
CA PRO A 512 -37.00 15.75 45.02
C PRO A 512 -37.07 16.62 43.75
N SER A 513 -38.25 17.00 43.25
CA SER A 513 -38.33 18.04 42.21
C SER A 513 -37.89 19.40 42.75
N THR A 514 -37.21 20.18 41.91
CA THR A 514 -36.75 21.56 42.23
C THR A 514 -37.84 22.60 42.04
N GLN A 515 -38.84 22.31 41.20
CA GLN A 515 -39.98 23.19 40.91
C GLN A 515 -41.17 22.40 40.36
N ALA A 516 -42.34 23.04 40.24
CA ALA A 516 -43.46 22.46 39.51
C ALA A 516 -43.20 22.47 38.00
N TRP A 517 -43.28 21.30 37.38
CA TRP A 517 -43.06 21.12 35.94
C TRP A 517 -44.32 21.24 35.09
N LEU A 518 -45.52 21.14 35.68
CA LEU A 518 -46.77 21.33 34.94
C LEU A 518 -46.80 22.69 34.22
N SER A 519 -47.17 22.67 32.94
CA SER A 519 -47.21 23.83 32.04
C SER A 519 -45.87 24.51 31.79
N LYS A 520 -44.73 23.84 32.04
CA LYS A 520 -43.42 24.28 31.54
C LYS A 520 -43.24 23.80 30.11
N ASN A 521 -42.62 24.65 29.29
CA ASN A 521 -42.24 24.34 27.93
C ASN A 521 -40.72 24.43 27.73
N LEU A 522 -40.23 23.74 26.68
CA LEU A 522 -38.96 24.11 26.04
C LEU A 522 -39.17 25.36 25.14
N PRO A 523 -38.11 26.12 24.82
CA PRO A 523 -38.17 27.10 23.75
C PRO A 523 -38.34 26.41 22.38
N SER A 524 -38.58 27.21 21.34
CA SER A 524 -38.47 26.74 19.97
C SER A 524 -37.12 26.03 19.76
N ARG A 525 -37.16 24.93 19.03
CA ARG A 525 -35.96 24.24 18.55
C ARG A 525 -35.10 25.23 17.74
N PRO A 526 -33.77 25.26 17.94
CA PRO A 526 -32.89 26.24 17.32
C PRO A 526 -32.89 26.15 15.79
#